data_AF-A0A062V6L6-F1
#
_entry.id   AF-A0A062V6L6-F1
#
_cell.length_a   1.000
_cell.length_b   1.000
_cell.length_c   1.000
_cell.angle_alpha   90.00
_cell.angle_beta   90.00
_cell.angle_gamma   90.00
#
_symmetry.space_group_name_H-M   'P 1'
#
loop_
_entity.id
_entity.type
_entity.pdbx_description
1 polymer ?
#
loop_
_entity_poly.entity_id
_entity_poly.type
_entity_poly.pdbx_seq_one_letter_code
_entity_poly.pdbx_strand_id
1 'polypeptide(L)' 'MLYGEAHGVVMTKDNEMATYTSQGVGRFTKQGASTWRGSVFFQTPSQKLAHLNSIVAVYEYEVDENGNTHGKLWEWK' A
#
# COMPACT_ATOMS: atom_id res chain seq x y z
N MET A 1 13.60 -14.11 -1.11
CA MET A 1 13.35 -12.66 -1.09
C MET A 1 12.53 -12.34 -2.32
N LEU A 2 11.42 -11.63 -2.15
CA LEU A 2 10.54 -11.20 -3.23
C LEU A 2 10.72 -9.69 -3.40
N TYR A 3 10.62 -9.21 -4.63
CA TYR A 3 10.43 -7.81 -4.95
C TYR A 3 9.13 -7.70 -5.74
N GLY A 4 8.33 -6.68 -5.44
CA GLY A 4 7.05 -6.47 -6.08
C GLY A 4 6.79 -4.99 -6.29
N GLU A 5 6.15 -4.71 -7.43
CA GLU A 5 5.60 -3.40 -7.77
C GLU A 5 4.10 -3.55 -7.98
N ALA A 6 3.33 -2.54 -7.60
CA ALA A 6 1.89 -2.52 -7.82
C ALA A 6 1.39 -1.12 -8.14
N HIS A 7 0.41 -1.06 -9.02
CA HIS A 7 -0.33 0.14 -9.38
C HIS A 7 -1.81 -0.11 -9.11
N GLY A 8 -2.51 0.88 -8.59
CA GLY A 8 -3.93 0.74 -8.32
C GLY A 8 -4.64 2.05 -8.07
N VAL A 9 -5.92 1.92 -7.72
CA VAL A 9 -6.80 3.03 -7.37
C VAL A 9 -7.44 2.72 -6.03
N VAL A 10 -7.55 3.73 -5.17
CA VAL A 10 -8.33 3.69 -3.93
C VAL A 10 -9.40 4.76 -3.97
N MET A 11 -10.57 4.45 -3.40
CA MET A 11 -11.71 5.34 -3.33
C MET A 11 -12.19 5.46 -1.88
N THR A 12 -12.51 6.67 -1.45
CA THR A 12 -13.14 6.91 -0.14
C THR A 12 -14.64 6.66 -0.21
N LYS A 13 -15.30 6.53 0.95
CA LYS A 13 -16.77 6.43 1.00
C LYS A 13 -17.49 7.67 0.46
N ASP A 14 -16.79 8.80 0.43
CA ASP A 14 -17.29 10.08 -0.07
C ASP A 14 -16.94 10.31 -1.56
N ASN A 15 -16.60 9.23 -2.28
CA ASN A 15 -16.27 9.23 -3.71
C ASN A 15 -15.03 10.05 -4.11
N GLU A 16 -14.12 10.34 -3.17
CA GLU A 16 -12.79 10.86 -3.51
C GLU A 16 -11.92 9.71 -3.99
N MET A 17 -11.03 9.96 -4.97
CA MET A 17 -10.17 8.93 -5.54
C MET A 17 -8.69 9.32 -5.50
N ALA A 18 -7.82 8.32 -5.34
CA ALA A 18 -6.39 8.45 -5.56
C ALA A 18 -5.86 7.23 -6.32
N THR A 19 -4.94 7.44 -7.24
CA THR A 19 -4.11 6.36 -7.76
C THR A 19 -2.92 6.14 -6.83
N TYR A 20 -2.34 4.95 -6.87
CA TYR A 20 -1.10 4.67 -6.16
C TYR A 20 -0.13 3.87 -7.00
N THR A 21 1.16 4.11 -6.77
CA THR A 21 2.26 3.24 -7.16
C THR A 21 2.96 2.80 -5.89
N SER A 22 3.24 1.51 -5.77
CA SER A 22 3.95 0.94 -4.63
C SER A 22 5.04 0.00 -5.08
N GLN A 23 6.08 -0.08 -4.25
CA GLN A 23 7.18 -1.01 -4.39
C GLN A 23 7.51 -1.59 -3.02
N GLY A 24 7.91 -2.85 -2.96
CA GLY A 24 8.20 -3.49 -1.69
C GLY A 24 9.00 -4.77 -1.81
N VAL A 25 9.60 -5.13 -0.69
CA VAL A 25 10.28 -6.43 -0.53
C VAL A 25 9.44 -7.33 0.34
N GLY A 26 9.34 -8.58 -0.10
CA GLY A 26 8.54 -9.61 0.55
C GLY A 26 9.32 -10.86 0.90
N ARG A 27 8.72 -11.68 1.75
CA ARG A 27 9.17 -13.05 2.00
C ARG A 27 7.97 -13.92 2.29
N PHE A 28 8.01 -15.16 1.84
CA PHE A 28 7.08 -16.18 2.30
C PHE A 28 7.33 -16.48 3.78
N THR A 29 6.25 -16.69 4.50
CA THR A 29 6.22 -17.28 5.84
C THR A 29 5.80 -18.74 5.74
N LYS A 30 5.29 -19.33 6.83
CA LYS A 30 4.81 -20.71 6.82
C LYS A 30 3.63 -20.86 5.85
N GLN A 31 3.46 -22.07 5.30
CA GLN A 31 2.23 -22.52 4.61
C GLN A 31 1.65 -21.54 3.58
N GLY A 32 2.49 -20.86 2.79
CA GLY A 32 2.05 -19.99 1.69
C GLY A 32 1.68 -18.56 2.08
N ALA A 33 1.69 -18.23 3.36
CA ALA A 33 1.57 -16.86 3.85
C ALA A 33 2.79 -16.00 3.40
N SER A 34 2.66 -14.68 3.42
CA SER A 34 3.76 -13.75 3.08
C SER A 34 3.72 -12.45 3.86
N THR A 35 4.88 -11.83 4.05
CA THR A 35 5.00 -10.49 4.65
C THR A 35 5.75 -9.57 3.70
N TRP A 36 5.36 -8.30 3.66
CA TRP A 36 5.84 -7.27 2.75
C TRP A 36 6.11 -5.97 3.49
N ARG A 37 7.19 -5.30 3.11
CA ARG A 37 7.57 -3.96 3.58
C ARG A 37 7.94 -3.12 2.38
N GLY A 38 7.40 -1.91 2.31
CA GLY A 38 7.59 -1.09 1.12
C GLY A 38 7.13 0.34 1.28
N SER A 39 7.17 1.05 0.15
CA SER A 39 6.73 2.43 0.02
C SER A 39 5.58 2.50 -0.97
N VAL A 40 4.69 3.48 -0.77
CA VAL A 40 3.61 3.80 -1.67
C VAL A 40 3.53 5.31 -1.86
N PHE A 41 3.30 5.69 -3.11
CA PHE A 41 3.18 7.06 -3.59
C PHE A 41 1.78 7.22 -4.15
N PHE A 42 1.07 8.23 -3.67
CA PHE A 42 -0.30 8.51 -4.09
C PHE A 42 -0.33 9.69 -5.06
N GLN A 43 -1.30 9.67 -5.97
CA GLN A 43 -1.62 10.81 -6.82
C GLN A 43 -3.13 11.00 -6.90
N THR A 44 -3.58 12.24 -6.77
CA THR A 44 -5.01 12.56 -6.76
C THR A 44 -5.30 13.97 -7.28
N PRO A 45 -6.38 14.16 -8.06
CA PRO A 45 -6.91 15.49 -8.38
C PRO A 45 -7.81 16.06 -7.27
N SER A 46 -8.11 15.29 -6.22
CA SER A 46 -8.97 15.73 -5.12
C SER A 46 -8.29 16.81 -4.28
N GLN A 47 -9.01 17.90 -4.02
CA GLN A 47 -8.56 18.92 -3.09
C GLN A 47 -8.56 18.42 -1.63
N LYS A 48 -9.50 17.52 -1.26
CA LYS A 48 -9.58 16.96 0.11
C LYS A 48 -8.41 16.04 0.41
N LEU A 49 -7.93 15.32 -0.60
CA LEU A 49 -6.80 14.40 -0.49
C LEU A 49 -5.48 15.02 -0.96
N ALA A 50 -5.43 16.33 -1.20
CA ALA A 50 -4.26 16.99 -1.80
C ALA A 50 -2.94 16.75 -1.03
N HIS A 51 -3.01 16.55 0.29
CA HIS A 51 -1.84 16.22 1.12
C HIS A 51 -1.13 14.92 0.67
N LEU A 52 -1.86 13.96 0.09
CA LEU A 52 -1.31 12.71 -0.40
C LEU A 52 -0.33 12.90 -1.57
N ASN A 53 -0.47 13.99 -2.34
CA ASN A 53 0.41 14.30 -3.46
C ASN A 53 1.82 14.75 -3.04
N SER A 54 2.02 15.08 -1.75
CA SER A 54 3.29 15.63 -1.25
C SER A 54 3.93 14.79 -0.15
N ILE A 55 3.44 13.56 0.08
CA ILE A 55 4.01 12.65 1.08
C ILE A 55 4.41 11.33 0.42
N VAL A 56 5.36 10.66 1.07
CA VAL A 56 5.60 9.24 0.85
C VAL A 56 4.98 8.50 2.03
N ALA A 57 4.32 7.38 1.78
CA ALA A 57 3.93 6.48 2.84
C ALA A 57 4.73 5.19 2.80
N VAL A 58 4.97 4.60 3.96
CA VAL A 58 5.56 3.27 4.10
C VAL A 58 4.53 2.32 4.67
N TYR A 59 4.64 1.03 4.33
CA TYR A 59 3.68 0.03 4.77
C TYR A 59 4.35 -1.23 5.28
N GLU A 60 3.61 -1.91 6.15
CA GLU A 60 3.77 -3.32 6.47
C GLU A 60 2.49 -4.05 6.05
N TYR A 61 2.64 -5.15 5.33
CA TYR A 61 1.52 -5.90 4.81
C TYR A 61 1.76 -7.40 4.93
N GLU A 62 0.73 -8.13 5.35
CA GLU A 62 0.79 -9.57 5.59
C GLU A 62 -0.38 -10.25 4.89
N VAL A 63 -0.11 -11.42 4.34
CA VAL A 63 -1.10 -12.33 3.75
C VAL A 63 -1.01 -13.63 4.54
N ASP A 64 -2.10 -14.06 5.15
CA ASP A 64 -2.15 -15.32 5.90
C ASP A 64 -2.36 -16.54 4.97
N GLU A 65 -2.40 -17.73 5.56
CA GLU A 65 -2.54 -19.01 4.83
C GLU A 65 -3.89 -19.17 4.12
N ASN A 66 -4.91 -18.40 4.54
CA ASN A 66 -6.24 -18.37 3.92
C ASN A 66 -6.36 -17.25 2.87
N GLY A 67 -5.29 -16.47 2.65
CA GLY A 67 -5.30 -15.31 1.77
C GLY A 67 -5.93 -14.05 2.38
N ASN A 68 -6.23 -14.03 3.69
CA ASN A 68 -6.63 -12.80 4.35
C ASN A 68 -5.45 -11.84 4.41
N THR A 69 -5.73 -10.55 4.29
CA THR A 69 -4.68 -9.55 4.21
C THR A 69 -4.82 -8.49 5.28
N HIS A 70 -3.71 -8.18 5.92
CA HIS A 70 -3.64 -7.19 6.99
C HIS A 70 -2.51 -6.22 6.69
N GLY A 71 -2.82 -4.93 6.72
CA GLY A 71 -1.87 -3.89 6.38
C GLY A 71 -1.92 -2.72 7.35
N LYS A 72 -0.76 -2.13 7.58
CA LYS A 72 -0.62 -0.80 8.19
C LYS A 72 0.20 0.07 7.26
N LEU A 73 -0.16 1.34 7.23
CA LEU A 73 0.45 2.35 6.39
C LEU A 73 0.66 3.60 7.23
N TRP A 74 1.84 4.21 7.09
CA TRP A 74 2.24 5.40 7.83
C TRP A 74 2.77 6.45 6.87
N GLU A 75 2.38 7.70 7.09
CA GLU A 75 3.06 8.84 6.47
C GLU A 75 4.52 8.85 6.94
N TRP A 76 5.45 8.90 6.01
CA TRP A 76 6.87 9.06 6.33
C TRP A 76 7.17 10.55 6.56
N LYS A 77 7.80 10.85 7.69
CA LYS A 77 8.19 12.21 8.12
C LYS A 77 9.64 12.23 8.55
#